data_AF-A0A542AY68-F1
#
_entry.id   AF-A0A542AY68-F1
#
_cell.length_a   1.000
_cell.length_b   1.000
_cell.length_c   1.000
_cell.angle_alpha   90.00
_cell.angle_beta   90.00
_cell.angle_gamma   90.00
#
_symmetry.space_group_name_H-M   'P 1'
#
loop_
_entity.id
_entity.type
_entity.pdbx_description
1 polymer ?
#
loop_
_entity_poly.entity_id
_entity_poly.type
_entity_poly.pdbx_seq_one_letter_code
_entity_poly.pdbx_strand_id
1 'polypeptide(L)'
;MKNFYILFSLLLTINFIQAQDITGDWYGNLNIQGTELPLVFHLQKNDSTYLSTMDSPKQGGFDIKVDETKYEDSILEMKISALGVKYDGVYDKNDEIINGTFKQGGMSLTLNLTREKPIKKIIRPQEPQKPYPYNSEDISFYNEIDKIKLAGTLTIPKNKKDFPTVILISGSGPQNRNEEIMDHKPFLILSDYLTRNGIGVLRYDDRGVGESEGEYSEATSKDLSRDTKAAIKYLHSRKEINKNKIGLIGHSEGGSIAPMIASKTKDVSFIVLLAGPGLSGKQLLLLQKKLIEEKSGINEDAVNQSQEIFKGAYNIISNFKGNDEQLKNDLKEYFNERFNNSMGESQLNNLIVNLTSPWMKYFIKYDPSLPLKKIDIPVLALFGENDLQVPALKNSKVFQDIGNKNIDIIKLDNLNHLFQESKTGLPNEYSEIEQTISPKVLNIISDWIIEHN
;
A
#
# COMPACT_ATOMS: atom_id res chain seq x y z
N MET A 1 -22.21 -76.41 53.04
CA MET A 1 -23.55 -75.79 52.99
C MET A 1 -23.52 -74.48 53.75
N LYS A 2 -23.60 -73.34 53.06
CA LYS A 2 -24.22 -72.09 53.55
C LYS A 2 -24.19 -71.03 52.45
N ASN A 3 -25.40 -70.69 52.03
CA ASN A 3 -25.94 -69.69 51.12
C ASN A 3 -25.04 -68.53 50.67
N PHE A 4 -24.95 -68.38 49.35
CA PHE A 4 -24.57 -67.17 48.64
C PHE A 4 -25.74 -66.17 48.67
N TYR A 5 -25.51 -64.95 49.14
CA TYR A 5 -26.40 -63.81 48.90
C TYR A 5 -25.72 -62.89 47.88
N ILE A 6 -26.39 -62.70 46.74
CA ILE A 6 -26.03 -61.76 45.69
C ILE A 6 -26.52 -60.38 46.13
N LEU A 7 -25.62 -59.40 46.26
CA LEU A 7 -25.97 -57.99 46.45
C LEU A 7 -25.62 -57.22 45.17
N PHE A 8 -26.65 -56.71 44.51
CA PHE A 8 -26.57 -55.84 43.33
C PHE A 8 -26.09 -54.44 43.76
N SER A 9 -24.90 -54.00 43.33
CA SER A 9 -24.48 -52.61 43.48
C SER A 9 -24.79 -51.83 42.20
N LEU A 10 -25.76 -50.93 42.28
CA LEU A 10 -26.11 -49.98 41.24
C LEU A 10 -24.99 -48.91 41.13
N LEU A 11 -24.18 -48.95 40.07
CA LEU A 11 -23.23 -47.88 39.75
C LEU A 11 -23.97 -46.76 39.00
N LEU A 12 -24.26 -45.65 39.69
CA LEU A 12 -24.68 -44.41 39.05
C LEU A 12 -23.47 -43.76 38.36
N THR A 13 -23.44 -43.78 37.03
CA THR A 13 -22.56 -42.93 36.23
C THR A 13 -23.14 -41.51 36.19
N ILE A 14 -22.49 -40.57 36.88
CA ILE A 14 -22.77 -39.14 36.75
C ILE A 14 -22.05 -38.65 35.48
N ASN A 15 -22.82 -38.40 34.42
CA ASN A 15 -22.30 -37.69 33.24
C ASN A 15 -22.17 -36.20 33.61
N PHE A 16 -20.95 -35.70 33.68
CA PHE A 16 -20.71 -34.25 33.67
C PHE A 16 -21.07 -33.72 32.28
N ILE A 17 -22.17 -32.98 32.19
CA ILE A 17 -22.45 -32.13 31.03
C ILE A 17 -21.46 -30.97 31.12
N GLN A 18 -20.39 -31.00 30.33
CA GLN A 18 -19.61 -29.78 30.09
C GLN A 18 -20.52 -28.79 29.36
N ALA A 19 -20.71 -27.62 29.97
CA ALA A 19 -21.37 -26.49 29.32
C ALA A 19 -20.62 -26.15 28.02
N GLN A 20 -21.36 -26.04 26.93
CA GLN A 20 -20.83 -25.75 25.60
C GLN A 20 -20.30 -24.31 25.59
N ASP A 21 -18.99 -24.14 25.45
CA ASP A 21 -18.37 -22.82 25.50
C ASP A 21 -17.96 -22.34 24.10
N ILE A 22 -18.73 -21.37 23.59
CA ILE A 22 -18.46 -20.68 22.32
C ILE A 22 -17.68 -19.38 22.50
N THR A 23 -17.18 -19.08 23.72
CA THR A 23 -16.38 -17.87 23.93
C THR A 23 -15.08 -17.89 23.12
N GLY A 24 -14.54 -16.70 22.90
CA GLY A 24 -13.35 -16.45 22.10
C GLY A 24 -13.66 -15.86 20.73
N ASP A 25 -12.64 -15.86 19.88
CA ASP A 25 -12.68 -15.25 18.56
C ASP A 25 -13.14 -16.24 17.50
N TRP A 26 -14.01 -15.75 16.61
CA TRP A 26 -14.61 -16.50 15.53
C TRP A 26 -14.42 -15.77 14.21
N TYR A 27 -13.72 -16.41 13.28
CA TYR A 27 -13.31 -15.83 12.01
C TYR A 27 -14.14 -16.40 10.87
N GLY A 28 -14.62 -15.52 9.98
CA GLY A 28 -15.30 -15.94 8.76
C GLY A 28 -15.06 -14.97 7.61
N ASN A 29 -15.14 -15.47 6.38
CA ASN A 29 -15.06 -14.66 5.17
C ASN A 29 -16.43 -14.63 4.50
N LEU A 30 -17.05 -13.45 4.47
CA LEU A 30 -18.29 -13.24 3.75
C LEU A 30 -17.96 -12.96 2.27
N ASN A 31 -18.49 -13.78 1.36
CA ASN A 31 -18.28 -13.57 -0.07
C ASN A 31 -19.45 -12.78 -0.67
N ILE A 32 -19.16 -11.56 -1.14
CA ILE A 32 -20.12 -10.68 -1.79
C ILE A 32 -19.70 -10.54 -3.26
N GLN A 33 -20.39 -11.25 -4.14
CA GLN A 33 -20.17 -11.21 -5.60
C GLN A 33 -18.69 -11.38 -6.00
N GLY A 34 -17.96 -12.29 -5.34
CA GLY A 34 -16.56 -12.57 -5.61
C GLY A 34 -15.56 -11.77 -4.78
N THR A 35 -16.03 -10.78 -4.00
CA THR A 35 -15.19 -10.07 -3.03
C THR A 35 -15.27 -10.74 -1.67
N GLU A 36 -14.13 -11.18 -1.13
CA GLU A 36 -14.06 -11.66 0.26
C GLU A 36 -13.99 -10.49 1.24
N LEU A 37 -14.87 -10.52 2.24
CA LEU A 37 -14.92 -9.60 3.36
C LEU A 37 -14.66 -10.38 4.66
N PRO A 38 -13.46 -10.25 5.27
CA PRO A 38 -13.17 -10.90 6.54
C PRO A 38 -13.98 -10.23 7.65
N LEU A 39 -14.65 -11.05 8.45
CA LEU A 39 -15.36 -10.67 9.67
C LEU A 39 -14.79 -11.44 10.85
N VAL A 40 -14.67 -10.77 11.99
CA VAL A 40 -14.28 -11.39 13.27
C VAL A 40 -15.39 -11.14 14.27
N PHE A 41 -15.86 -12.17 14.96
CA PHE A 41 -16.78 -12.03 16.09
C PHE A 41 -16.04 -12.38 17.37
N HIS A 42 -16.11 -11.48 18.35
CA HIS A 42 -15.53 -11.67 19.67
C HIS A 42 -16.64 -12.01 20.65
N LEU A 43 -16.69 -13.25 21.13
CA LEU A 43 -17.73 -13.72 22.02
C LEU A 43 -17.20 -13.84 23.45
N GLN A 44 -17.85 -13.15 24.37
CA GLN A 44 -17.58 -13.21 25.80
C GLN A 44 -18.83 -13.67 26.55
N LYS A 45 -18.62 -14.36 27.66
CA LYS A 45 -19.72 -14.81 28.54
C LYS A 45 -19.72 -13.95 29.80
N ASN A 46 -20.88 -13.39 30.11
CA ASN A 46 -21.12 -12.65 31.35
C ASN A 46 -22.28 -13.33 32.10
N ASP A 47 -21.97 -14.07 33.16
CA ASP A 47 -22.92 -14.94 33.87
C ASP A 47 -23.65 -15.93 32.93
N SER A 48 -24.96 -15.72 32.74
CA SER A 48 -25.83 -16.54 31.89
C SER A 48 -26.08 -15.93 30.50
N THR A 49 -25.47 -14.78 30.19
CA THR A 49 -25.65 -14.08 28.90
C THR A 49 -24.34 -13.98 28.12
N TYR A 50 -24.46 -13.80 26.81
CA TYR A 50 -23.32 -13.56 25.94
C TYR A 50 -23.25 -12.09 25.54
N LEU A 51 -22.05 -11.53 25.56
CA LEU A 51 -21.72 -10.24 25.00
C LEU A 51 -20.85 -10.49 23.77
N SER A 52 -21.10 -9.77 22.68
CA SER A 52 -20.22 -9.86 21.53
C SER A 52 -20.00 -8.54 20.81
N THR A 53 -18.84 -8.47 20.14
CA THR A 53 -18.51 -7.43 19.17
C THR A 53 -18.13 -8.07 17.85
N MET A 54 -18.17 -7.28 16.79
CA MET A 54 -17.78 -7.69 15.45
C MET A 54 -16.76 -6.71 14.87
N ASP A 55 -15.72 -7.24 14.24
CA ASP A 55 -14.80 -6.49 13.41
C ASP A 55 -15.06 -6.79 11.94
N SER A 56 -14.88 -5.77 11.10
CA SER A 56 -14.78 -5.87 9.64
C SER A 56 -13.49 -5.16 9.19
N PRO A 57 -12.32 -5.81 9.35
CA PRO A 57 -11.02 -5.13 9.19
C PRO A 57 -10.81 -4.52 7.81
N LYS A 58 -11.27 -5.20 6.75
CA LYS A 58 -11.16 -4.71 5.37
C LYS A 58 -12.04 -3.48 5.10
N GLN A 59 -13.03 -3.21 5.96
CA GLN A 59 -13.88 -2.02 5.91
C GLN A 59 -13.53 -1.00 7.01
N GLY A 60 -12.51 -1.26 7.84
CA GLY A 60 -12.08 -0.38 8.92
C GLY A 60 -13.06 -0.27 10.09
N GLY A 61 -14.02 -1.20 10.22
CA GLY A 61 -14.93 -1.28 11.37
C GLY A 61 -14.37 -2.20 12.44
N PHE A 62 -14.26 -1.72 13.67
CA PHE A 62 -13.74 -2.47 14.82
C PHE A 62 -14.64 -2.26 16.03
N ASP A 63 -14.72 -3.26 16.90
CA ASP A 63 -15.53 -3.27 18.12
C ASP A 63 -17.00 -2.91 17.88
N ILE A 64 -17.55 -3.30 16.72
CA ILE A 64 -18.94 -3.03 16.38
C ILE A 64 -19.81 -3.83 17.35
N LYS A 65 -20.53 -3.12 18.22
CA LYS A 65 -21.38 -3.73 19.23
C LYS A 65 -22.45 -4.61 18.59
N VAL A 66 -22.55 -5.85 19.03
CA VAL A 66 -23.69 -6.73 18.75
C VAL A 66 -24.75 -6.50 19.83
N ASP A 67 -25.96 -6.14 19.42
CA ASP A 67 -27.04 -5.77 20.35
C ASP A 67 -27.60 -6.98 21.09
N GLU A 68 -27.66 -8.12 20.40
CA GLU A 68 -28.23 -9.37 20.91
C GLU A 68 -27.34 -10.54 20.52
N THR A 69 -26.96 -11.37 21.49
CA THR A 69 -26.24 -12.63 21.28
C THR A 69 -26.92 -13.71 22.10
N LYS A 70 -27.47 -14.70 21.42
CA LYS A 70 -28.16 -15.84 22.02
C LYS A 70 -27.47 -17.12 21.60
N TYR A 71 -27.23 -17.99 22.57
CA TYR A 71 -26.70 -19.31 22.31
C TYR A 71 -27.41 -20.35 23.15
N GLU A 72 -28.19 -21.21 22.50
CA GLU A 72 -28.96 -22.28 23.11
C GLU A 72 -29.05 -23.46 22.13
N ASP A 73 -28.95 -24.70 22.63
CA ASP A 73 -29.03 -25.93 21.82
C ASP A 73 -28.12 -25.94 20.58
N SER A 74 -26.90 -25.42 20.73
CA SER A 74 -25.91 -25.28 19.65
C SER A 74 -26.31 -24.31 18.52
N ILE A 75 -27.32 -23.48 18.72
CA ILE A 75 -27.74 -22.42 17.80
C ILE A 75 -27.22 -21.08 18.33
N LEU A 76 -26.38 -20.40 17.53
CA LEU A 76 -25.92 -19.04 17.77
C LEU A 76 -26.74 -18.06 16.92
N GLU A 77 -27.42 -17.14 17.58
CA GLU A 77 -28.08 -16.00 16.93
C GLU A 77 -27.43 -14.69 17.37
N MET A 78 -27.11 -13.83 16.40
CA MET A 78 -26.57 -12.49 16.65
C MET A 78 -27.33 -11.43 15.86
N LYS A 79 -27.51 -10.25 16.46
CA LYS A 79 -28.19 -9.12 15.80
C LYS A 79 -27.41 -7.83 16.01
N ILE A 80 -27.16 -7.11 14.91
CA ILE A 80 -26.53 -5.78 14.91
C ILE A 80 -27.53 -4.83 14.24
N SER A 81 -28.37 -4.21 15.06
CA SER A 81 -29.51 -3.41 14.62
C SER A 81 -29.06 -2.16 13.87
N ALA A 82 -27.97 -1.54 14.30
CA ALA A 82 -27.39 -0.36 13.65
C ALA A 82 -27.00 -0.61 12.18
N LEU A 83 -26.66 -1.86 11.84
CA LEU A 83 -26.27 -2.27 10.48
C LEU A 83 -27.37 -3.06 9.76
N GLY A 84 -28.52 -3.30 10.42
CA GLY A 84 -29.58 -4.16 9.89
C GLY A 84 -29.12 -5.60 9.65
N VAL A 85 -28.17 -6.10 10.45
CA VAL A 85 -27.57 -7.44 10.31
C VAL A 85 -28.21 -8.43 11.27
N LYS A 86 -28.49 -9.64 10.77
CA LYS A 86 -28.76 -10.83 11.57
C LYS A 86 -27.82 -11.97 11.14
N TYR A 87 -27.27 -12.70 12.11
CA TYR A 87 -26.54 -13.95 11.88
C TYR A 87 -27.25 -15.09 12.60
N ASP A 88 -27.46 -16.19 11.88
CA ASP A 88 -28.02 -17.44 12.42
C ASP A 88 -27.04 -18.57 12.09
N GLY A 89 -26.53 -19.29 13.10
CA GLY A 89 -25.55 -20.36 12.90
C GLY A 89 -25.72 -21.55 13.83
N VAL A 90 -25.31 -22.73 13.36
CA VAL A 90 -25.32 -23.97 14.13
C VAL A 90 -23.88 -24.39 14.42
N TYR A 91 -23.54 -24.50 15.69
CA TYR A 91 -22.22 -24.91 16.14
C TYR A 91 -22.05 -26.43 16.00
N ASP A 92 -21.16 -26.84 15.10
CA ASP A 92 -20.66 -28.20 15.01
C ASP A 92 -19.46 -28.38 15.94
N LYS A 93 -19.62 -29.24 16.94
CA LYS A 93 -18.62 -29.51 17.97
C LYS A 93 -17.48 -30.38 17.48
N ASN A 94 -17.70 -31.20 16.44
CA ASN A 94 -16.67 -32.12 15.97
C ASN A 94 -15.60 -31.37 15.18
N ASP A 95 -16.03 -30.40 14.38
CA ASP A 95 -15.16 -29.63 13.49
C ASP A 95 -14.78 -28.26 14.09
N GLU A 96 -15.35 -27.88 15.24
CA GLU A 96 -15.24 -26.55 15.84
C GLU A 96 -15.61 -25.40 14.87
N ILE A 97 -16.67 -25.62 14.09
CA ILE A 97 -17.17 -24.67 13.08
C ILE A 97 -18.59 -24.25 13.45
N ILE A 98 -18.91 -22.96 13.32
CA ILE A 98 -20.30 -22.49 13.34
C ILE A 98 -20.74 -22.33 11.88
N ASN A 99 -21.58 -23.23 11.41
CA ASN A 99 -22.14 -23.18 10.07
C ASN A 99 -23.31 -22.19 10.06
N GLY A 100 -23.15 -21.06 9.39
CA GLY A 100 -24.06 -19.93 9.57
C GLY A 100 -24.46 -19.18 8.31
N THR A 101 -25.44 -18.31 8.50
CA THR A 101 -26.01 -17.44 7.49
C THR A 101 -26.03 -16.01 7.99
N PHE A 102 -25.37 -15.13 7.25
CA PHE A 102 -25.36 -13.69 7.45
C PHE A 102 -26.46 -13.03 6.60
N LYS A 103 -27.31 -12.22 7.22
CA LYS A 103 -28.45 -11.56 6.58
C LYS A 103 -28.36 -10.05 6.77
N GLN A 104 -28.45 -9.30 5.68
CA GLN A 104 -28.43 -7.82 5.72
C GLN A 104 -29.18 -7.25 4.52
N GLY A 105 -30.04 -6.25 4.73
CA GLY A 105 -30.70 -5.52 3.63
C GLY A 105 -31.51 -6.39 2.66
N GLY A 106 -32.07 -7.52 3.12
CA GLY A 106 -32.79 -8.49 2.29
C GLY A 106 -31.91 -9.55 1.61
N MET A 107 -30.59 -9.43 1.68
CA MET A 107 -29.64 -10.45 1.22
C MET A 107 -29.39 -11.49 2.32
N SER A 108 -29.15 -12.74 1.91
CA SER A 108 -28.81 -13.87 2.79
C SER A 108 -27.62 -14.60 2.19
N LEU A 109 -26.50 -14.62 2.91
CA LEU A 109 -25.21 -15.14 2.45
C LEU A 109 -24.69 -16.17 3.46
N THR A 110 -24.06 -17.23 2.97
CA THR A 110 -23.37 -18.19 3.85
C THR A 110 -22.18 -17.52 4.51
N LEU A 111 -22.03 -17.71 5.81
CA LEU A 111 -20.88 -17.28 6.59
C LEU A 111 -20.59 -18.36 7.62
N ASN A 112 -19.57 -19.17 7.37
CA ASN A 112 -19.09 -20.13 8.35
C ASN A 112 -18.02 -19.47 9.20
N LEU A 113 -18.09 -19.69 10.51
CA LEU A 113 -17.12 -19.17 11.47
C LEU A 113 -16.24 -20.31 12.00
N THR A 114 -14.95 -20.03 12.14
CA THR A 114 -13.94 -20.97 12.64
C THR A 114 -13.09 -20.31 13.73
N ARG A 115 -12.46 -21.09 14.61
CA ARG A 115 -11.56 -20.55 15.66
C ARG A 115 -10.21 -20.11 15.14
N GLU A 116 -9.76 -20.66 14.03
CA GLU A 116 -8.50 -20.26 13.40
C GLU A 116 -8.74 -19.08 12.47
N LYS A 117 -7.94 -18.04 12.64
CA LYS A 117 -7.86 -16.96 11.65
C LYS A 117 -7.49 -17.59 10.30
N PRO A 118 -8.30 -17.49 9.24
CA PRO A 118 -7.94 -18.07 7.96
C PRO A 118 -6.68 -17.36 7.44
N ILE A 119 -5.54 -18.04 7.57
CA ILE A 119 -4.27 -17.58 7.02
C ILE A 119 -4.30 -17.97 5.54
N LYS A 120 -4.81 -17.08 4.67
CA LYS A 120 -4.44 -17.18 3.26
C LYS A 120 -2.94 -16.94 3.21
N LYS A 121 -2.15 -18.01 3.04
CA LYS A 121 -0.69 -17.92 2.93
C LYS A 121 -0.38 -17.05 1.71
N ILE A 122 0.07 -15.84 1.95
CA ILE A 122 0.48 -14.91 0.90
C ILE A 122 1.79 -15.43 0.34
N ILE A 123 1.79 -15.81 -0.94
CA ILE A 123 2.97 -16.34 -1.63
C ILE A 123 3.64 -15.17 -2.39
N ARG A 124 4.94 -14.98 -2.14
CA ARG A 124 5.79 -14.00 -2.81
C ARG A 124 7.01 -14.72 -3.41
N PRO A 125 6.84 -15.43 -4.54
CA PRO A 125 7.85 -16.37 -5.05
C PRO A 125 9.14 -15.69 -5.52
N GLN A 126 9.11 -14.38 -5.75
CA GLN A 126 10.26 -13.60 -6.18
C GLN A 126 11.13 -13.08 -5.03
N GLU A 127 10.69 -13.18 -3.77
CA GLU A 127 11.49 -12.70 -2.65
C GLU A 127 12.81 -13.49 -2.53
N PRO A 128 13.97 -12.80 -2.61
CA PRO A 128 15.26 -13.46 -2.66
C PRO A 128 15.58 -14.13 -1.33
N GLN A 129 16.18 -15.32 -1.40
CA GLN A 129 16.57 -16.11 -0.22
C GLN A 129 18.08 -16.03 0.03
N LYS A 130 18.46 -16.00 1.31
CA LYS A 130 19.86 -16.06 1.74
C LYS A 130 20.44 -17.49 1.56
N PRO A 131 21.76 -17.64 1.39
CA PRO A 131 22.76 -16.58 1.27
C PRO A 131 22.73 -15.90 -0.11
N TYR A 132 22.91 -14.58 -0.13
CA TYR A 132 22.96 -13.82 -1.38
C TYR A 132 24.32 -14.01 -2.10
N PRO A 133 24.36 -14.03 -3.44
CA PRO A 133 25.59 -14.16 -4.22
C PRO A 133 26.39 -12.84 -4.30
N TYR A 134 25.97 -11.80 -3.60
CA TYR A 134 26.59 -10.48 -3.55
C TYR A 134 26.86 -10.06 -2.10
N ASN A 135 27.54 -8.93 -1.90
CA ASN A 135 27.73 -8.37 -0.56
C ASN A 135 26.55 -7.46 -0.23
N SER A 136 26.08 -7.52 1.01
CA SER A 136 25.00 -6.69 1.53
C SER A 136 25.47 -6.09 2.85
N GLU A 137 25.37 -4.79 2.98
CA GLU A 137 25.79 -4.03 4.16
C GLU A 137 24.64 -3.14 4.60
N ASP A 138 24.26 -3.23 5.87
CA ASP A 138 23.38 -2.24 6.47
C ASP A 138 24.20 -1.01 6.82
N ILE A 139 23.70 0.14 6.37
CA ILE A 139 24.42 1.40 6.39
C ILE A 139 23.55 2.47 7.03
N SER A 140 24.20 3.58 7.35
CA SER A 140 23.49 4.82 7.64
C SER A 140 24.27 6.01 7.09
N PHE A 141 23.54 7.07 6.78
CA PHE A 141 24.09 8.31 6.26
C PHE A 141 23.32 9.50 6.82
N TYR A 142 23.96 10.67 6.79
CA TYR A 142 23.43 11.85 7.47
C TYR A 142 22.99 12.91 6.45
N ASN A 143 21.74 13.36 6.57
CA ASN A 143 21.25 14.54 5.87
C ASN A 143 21.64 15.78 6.70
N GLU A 144 22.72 16.45 6.27
CA GLU A 144 23.28 17.62 6.94
C GLU A 144 22.32 18.82 7.03
N ILE A 145 21.41 18.94 6.06
CA ILE A 145 20.50 20.09 5.97
C ILE A 145 19.40 19.97 7.02
N ASP A 146 18.80 18.79 7.10
CA ASP A 146 17.67 18.52 8.00
C ASP A 146 18.11 17.93 9.34
N LYS A 147 19.41 17.61 9.47
CA LYS A 147 20.04 17.07 10.68
C LYS A 147 19.43 15.75 11.17
N ILE A 148 19.19 14.85 10.22
CA ILE A 148 18.64 13.51 10.49
C ILE A 148 19.56 12.43 9.94
N LYS A 149 19.64 11.31 10.65
CA LYS A 149 20.30 10.09 10.19
C LYS A 149 19.30 9.19 9.48
N LEU A 150 19.65 8.74 8.29
CA LEU A 150 18.86 7.82 7.48
C LEU A 150 19.53 6.45 7.47
N ALA A 151 18.73 5.40 7.54
CA ALA A 151 19.18 4.02 7.52
C ALA A 151 18.87 3.37 6.17
N GLY A 152 19.71 2.42 5.76
CA GLY A 152 19.53 1.74 4.49
C GLY A 152 20.40 0.52 4.34
N THR A 153 20.37 -0.07 3.15
CA THR A 153 21.18 -1.23 2.78
C THR A 153 21.86 -0.94 1.45
N LEU A 154 23.18 -1.12 1.41
CA LEU A 154 23.99 -1.07 0.20
C LEU A 154 24.33 -2.50 -0.23
N THR A 155 23.91 -2.89 -1.43
CA THR A 155 24.29 -4.16 -2.06
C THR A 155 25.28 -3.91 -3.18
N ILE A 156 26.38 -4.68 -3.20
CA ILE A 156 27.43 -4.55 -4.22
C ILE A 156 27.77 -5.92 -4.84
N PRO A 157 27.99 -5.98 -6.17
CA PRO A 157 28.37 -7.22 -6.83
C PRO A 157 29.68 -7.78 -6.28
N LYS A 158 29.76 -9.11 -6.08
CA LYS A 158 31.02 -9.77 -5.73
C LYS A 158 31.96 -9.79 -6.93
N ASN A 159 33.26 -9.63 -6.67
CA ASN A 159 34.35 -9.77 -7.64
C ASN A 159 34.28 -8.85 -8.87
N LYS A 160 33.45 -7.79 -8.85
CA LYS A 160 33.41 -6.78 -9.91
C LYS A 160 34.11 -5.52 -9.43
N LYS A 161 35.01 -5.00 -10.26
CA LYS A 161 35.59 -3.67 -10.12
C LYS A 161 34.95 -2.80 -11.18
N ASP A 162 34.72 -1.54 -10.85
CA ASP A 162 34.06 -0.56 -11.74
C ASP A 162 32.66 -1.01 -12.20
N PHE A 163 31.65 -0.63 -11.42
CA PHE A 163 30.25 -0.94 -11.69
C PHE A 163 29.38 0.31 -11.49
N PRO A 164 28.28 0.46 -12.25
CA PRO A 164 27.28 1.48 -11.96
C PRO A 164 26.63 1.20 -10.61
N THR A 165 26.25 2.26 -9.90
CA THR A 165 25.52 2.15 -8.63
C THR A 165 24.27 3.01 -8.68
N VAL A 166 23.13 2.45 -8.32
CA VAL A 166 21.86 3.18 -8.32
C VAL A 166 21.32 3.39 -6.91
N ILE A 167 20.63 4.51 -6.72
CA ILE A 167 19.84 4.78 -5.52
C ILE A 167 18.37 4.57 -5.87
N LEU A 168 17.65 3.75 -5.10
CA LEU A 168 16.21 3.58 -5.26
C LEU A 168 15.47 4.64 -4.42
N ILE A 169 14.50 5.32 -5.03
CA ILE A 169 13.70 6.39 -4.42
C ILE A 169 12.23 5.95 -4.47
N SER A 170 11.64 5.77 -3.30
CA SER A 170 10.27 5.28 -3.09
C SER A 170 9.21 6.21 -3.68
N GLY A 171 8.02 5.64 -3.89
CA GLY A 171 6.78 6.36 -4.16
C GLY A 171 6.24 7.09 -2.94
N SER A 172 4.97 7.51 -3.03
CA SER A 172 4.33 8.29 -1.97
C SER A 172 3.94 7.45 -0.75
N GLY A 173 3.82 8.14 0.39
CA GLY A 173 3.57 7.52 1.69
C GLY A 173 4.85 7.13 2.43
N PRO A 174 4.75 6.79 3.73
CA PRO A 174 5.92 6.40 4.52
C PRO A 174 6.40 5.00 4.10
N GLN A 175 7.51 4.93 3.34
CA GLN A 175 8.03 3.66 2.83
C GLN A 175 9.30 3.19 3.56
N ASN A 176 9.39 1.88 3.81
CA ASN A 176 10.66 1.25 4.18
C ASN A 176 11.54 1.08 2.93
N ARG A 177 12.81 0.68 3.11
CA ARG A 177 13.79 0.46 2.03
C ARG A 177 13.40 -0.61 1.00
N ASN A 178 12.31 -1.33 1.21
CA ASN A 178 11.78 -2.34 0.29
C ASN A 178 10.58 -1.83 -0.52
N GLU A 179 10.09 -0.61 -0.25
CA GLU A 179 8.85 -0.07 -0.80
C GLU A 179 7.68 -1.04 -0.61
N GLU A 180 7.49 -1.47 0.64
CA GLU A 180 6.60 -2.56 0.96
C GLU A 180 5.12 -2.15 0.86
N ILE A 181 4.38 -2.82 -0.02
CA ILE A 181 2.95 -2.59 -0.24
C ILE A 181 2.21 -3.92 -0.39
N MET A 182 1.23 -4.19 0.47
CA MET A 182 0.47 -5.45 0.47
C MET A 182 1.39 -6.69 0.41
N ASP A 183 2.44 -6.71 1.25
CA ASP A 183 3.48 -7.74 1.33
C ASP A 183 4.35 -7.89 0.06
N HIS A 184 4.24 -6.99 -0.91
CA HIS A 184 5.17 -6.92 -2.03
C HIS A 184 6.36 -6.03 -1.67
N LYS A 185 7.57 -6.50 -1.99
CA LYS A 185 8.84 -5.79 -1.75
C LYS A 185 9.56 -5.49 -3.07
N PRO A 186 9.00 -4.62 -3.96
CA PRO A 186 9.54 -4.37 -5.29
C PRO A 186 11.00 -3.90 -5.27
N PHE A 187 11.38 -3.04 -4.32
CA PHE A 187 12.76 -2.58 -4.23
C PHE A 187 13.74 -3.66 -3.75
N LEU A 188 13.28 -4.62 -2.91
CA LEU A 188 14.11 -5.77 -2.55
C LEU A 188 14.42 -6.63 -3.77
N ILE A 189 13.41 -6.92 -4.58
CA ILE A 189 13.55 -7.76 -5.78
C ILE A 189 14.37 -7.06 -6.85
N LEU A 190 14.12 -5.77 -7.08
CA LEU A 190 14.91 -4.97 -8.00
C LEU A 190 16.38 -4.90 -7.56
N SER A 191 16.64 -4.70 -6.27
CA SER A 191 18.01 -4.67 -5.72
C SER A 191 18.73 -6.01 -5.88
N ASP A 192 18.08 -7.13 -5.55
CA ASP A 192 18.67 -8.46 -5.76
C ASP A 192 18.98 -8.70 -7.24
N TYR A 193 18.01 -8.40 -8.13
CA TYR A 193 18.16 -8.60 -9.56
C TYR A 193 19.32 -7.78 -10.15
N LEU A 194 19.35 -6.46 -9.89
CA LEU A 194 20.39 -5.58 -10.39
C LEU A 194 21.77 -5.93 -9.82
N THR A 195 21.85 -6.31 -8.54
CA THR A 195 23.13 -6.68 -7.92
C THR A 195 23.70 -7.98 -8.47
N ARG A 196 22.85 -8.98 -8.77
CA ARG A 196 23.27 -10.19 -9.50
C ARG A 196 23.80 -9.89 -10.89
N ASN A 197 23.26 -8.85 -11.54
CA ASN A 197 23.68 -8.40 -12.87
C ASN A 197 24.80 -7.35 -12.84
N GLY A 198 25.47 -7.19 -11.70
CA GLY A 198 26.69 -6.41 -11.62
C GLY A 198 26.48 -4.90 -11.52
N ILE A 199 25.36 -4.48 -10.91
CA ILE A 199 25.00 -3.08 -10.60
C ILE A 199 24.89 -2.95 -9.07
N GLY A 200 25.58 -1.98 -8.45
CA GLY A 200 25.42 -1.69 -7.02
C GLY A 200 24.07 -1.03 -6.74
N VAL A 201 23.46 -1.28 -5.59
CA VAL A 201 22.15 -0.69 -5.24
C VAL A 201 22.14 -0.20 -3.80
N LEU A 202 21.80 1.08 -3.63
CA LEU A 202 21.48 1.66 -2.32
C LEU A 202 19.97 1.82 -2.20
N ARG A 203 19.40 1.25 -1.14
CA ARG A 203 18.01 1.43 -0.72
C ARG A 203 17.99 1.97 0.69
N TYR A 204 17.06 2.83 1.03
CA TYR A 204 16.99 3.45 2.35
C TYR A 204 15.55 3.61 2.81
N ASP A 205 15.35 3.63 4.12
CA ASP A 205 14.04 3.90 4.70
C ASP A 205 13.78 5.40 4.63
N ASP A 206 12.56 5.79 4.27
CA ASP A 206 12.18 7.21 4.31
C ASP A 206 12.33 7.78 5.72
N ARG A 207 12.51 9.09 5.83
CA ARG A 207 12.61 9.77 7.13
C ARG A 207 11.42 9.40 8.03
N GLY A 208 11.68 9.10 9.30
CA GLY A 208 10.65 8.67 10.26
C GLY A 208 10.09 7.25 10.02
N VAL A 209 10.68 6.47 9.12
CA VAL A 209 10.29 5.08 8.83
C VAL A 209 11.44 4.13 9.11
N GLY A 210 11.13 2.91 9.57
CA GLY A 210 12.13 1.89 9.82
C GLY A 210 13.16 2.34 10.86
N GLU A 211 14.43 2.38 10.45
CA GLU A 211 15.53 2.82 11.31
C GLU A 211 15.99 4.27 11.02
N SER A 212 15.32 4.98 10.10
CA SER A 212 15.59 6.37 9.77
C SER A 212 14.97 7.31 10.81
N GLU A 213 15.74 8.32 11.22
CA GLU A 213 15.25 9.43 12.05
C GLU A 213 14.35 10.39 11.25
N GLY A 214 13.71 11.33 11.95
CA GLY A 214 12.87 12.37 11.36
C GLY A 214 11.38 12.11 11.51
N GLU A 215 10.57 12.93 10.84
CA GLU A 215 9.10 12.85 10.83
C GLU A 215 8.61 12.90 9.38
N TYR A 216 7.85 11.88 8.96
CA TYR A 216 7.33 11.80 7.60
C TYR A 216 6.11 12.71 7.42
N SER A 217 5.26 12.87 8.45
CA SER A 217 4.00 13.61 8.33
C SER A 217 4.19 15.07 7.89
N GLU A 218 5.34 15.65 8.24
CA GLU A 218 5.71 17.03 7.91
C GLU A 218 6.51 17.16 6.61
N ALA A 219 6.85 16.04 5.97
CA ALA A 219 7.72 16.00 4.81
C ALA A 219 6.97 16.33 3.51
N THR A 220 7.68 16.96 2.58
CA THR A 220 7.26 17.14 1.18
C THR A 220 8.25 16.46 0.24
N SER A 221 7.90 16.31 -1.04
CA SER A 221 8.83 15.77 -2.06
C SER A 221 10.15 16.58 -2.13
N LYS A 222 10.12 17.87 -1.77
CA LYS A 222 11.33 18.70 -1.69
C LYS A 222 12.25 18.27 -0.54
N ASP A 223 11.67 17.86 0.57
CA ASP A 223 12.42 17.37 1.73
C ASP A 223 13.00 16.00 1.44
N LEU A 224 12.20 15.08 0.90
CA LEU A 224 12.66 13.76 0.44
C LEU A 224 13.77 13.86 -0.61
N SER A 225 13.73 14.89 -1.49
CA SER A 225 14.84 15.15 -2.43
C SER A 225 16.18 15.43 -1.72
N ARG A 226 16.15 16.06 -0.53
CA ARG A 226 17.38 16.29 0.26
C ARG A 226 17.93 15.00 0.86
N ASP A 227 17.06 14.04 1.18
CA ASP A 227 17.46 12.71 1.62
C ASP A 227 18.16 11.95 0.50
N THR A 228 17.60 11.96 -0.71
CA THR A 228 18.26 11.40 -1.89
C THR A 228 19.62 12.08 -2.15
N LYS A 229 19.71 13.40 -2.00
CA LYS A 229 21.00 14.11 -2.13
C LYS A 229 22.03 13.67 -1.09
N ALA A 230 21.59 13.39 0.14
CA ALA A 230 22.45 12.84 1.18
C ALA A 230 22.92 11.41 0.84
N ALA A 231 22.05 10.59 0.23
CA ALA A 231 22.40 9.26 -0.27
C ALA A 231 23.45 9.32 -1.40
N ILE A 232 23.34 10.28 -2.33
CA ILE A 232 24.38 10.53 -3.36
C ILE A 232 25.72 10.89 -2.68
N LYS A 233 25.71 11.85 -1.74
CA LYS A 233 26.92 12.25 -0.99
C LYS A 233 27.55 11.05 -0.28
N TYR A 234 26.73 10.17 0.31
CA TYR A 234 27.18 8.95 0.94
C TYR A 234 27.91 8.02 -0.04
N LEU A 235 27.31 7.73 -1.20
CA LEU A 235 27.95 6.91 -2.24
C LEU A 235 29.28 7.52 -2.73
N HIS A 236 29.37 8.85 -2.87
CA HIS A 236 30.62 9.53 -3.21
C HIS A 236 31.73 9.36 -2.16
N SER A 237 31.40 9.03 -0.92
CA SER A 237 32.38 8.79 0.15
C SER A 237 32.95 7.36 0.13
N ARG A 238 32.27 6.42 -0.52
CA ARG A 238 32.67 5.01 -0.62
C ARG A 238 33.78 4.84 -1.65
N LYS A 239 34.78 3.99 -1.36
CA LYS A 239 35.98 3.83 -2.22
C LYS A 239 35.73 2.86 -3.38
N GLU A 240 34.83 1.93 -3.18
CA GLU A 240 34.43 0.87 -4.09
C GLU A 240 33.41 1.33 -5.14
N ILE A 241 32.80 2.51 -4.97
CA ILE A 241 31.79 3.07 -5.87
C ILE A 241 32.45 3.96 -6.93
N ASN A 242 32.15 3.71 -8.20
CA ASN A 242 32.53 4.63 -9.27
C ASN A 242 31.60 5.86 -9.25
N LYS A 243 32.17 6.99 -8.84
CA LYS A 243 31.48 8.27 -8.66
C LYS A 243 30.92 8.85 -9.96
N ASN A 244 31.45 8.43 -11.11
CA ASN A 244 30.99 8.86 -12.43
C ASN A 244 29.89 7.95 -13.01
N LYS A 245 29.45 6.93 -12.27
CA LYS A 245 28.43 5.95 -12.69
C LYS A 245 27.31 5.80 -11.65
N ILE A 246 26.94 6.91 -10.99
CA ILE A 246 25.83 6.93 -10.02
C ILE A 246 24.55 7.28 -10.76
N GLY A 247 23.53 6.43 -10.66
CA GLY A 247 22.20 6.67 -11.22
C GLY A 247 21.12 6.74 -10.14
N LEU A 248 19.94 7.21 -10.52
CA LEU A 248 18.75 7.20 -9.67
C LEU A 248 17.65 6.35 -10.31
N ILE A 249 16.98 5.52 -9.53
CA ILE A 249 15.75 4.83 -9.96
C ILE A 249 14.62 5.30 -9.05
N GLY A 250 13.62 5.98 -9.61
CA GLY A 250 12.50 6.50 -8.86
C GLY A 250 11.19 5.84 -9.26
N HIS A 251 10.43 5.32 -8.29
CA HIS A 251 9.09 4.80 -8.53
C HIS A 251 8.03 5.82 -8.12
N SER A 252 6.98 6.01 -8.94
CA SER A 252 5.85 6.91 -8.64
C SER A 252 6.34 8.32 -8.25
N GLU A 253 6.13 8.79 -7.01
CA GLU A 253 6.70 10.06 -6.52
C GLU A 253 8.22 10.14 -6.64
N GLY A 254 8.96 9.05 -6.40
CA GLY A 254 10.39 8.96 -6.64
C GLY A 254 10.77 9.29 -8.09
N GLY A 255 9.88 8.98 -9.05
CA GLY A 255 10.02 9.35 -10.45
C GLY A 255 9.91 10.86 -10.72
N SER A 256 9.35 11.63 -9.78
CA SER A 256 9.39 13.10 -9.77
C SER A 256 10.63 13.65 -9.04
N ILE A 257 11.06 12.98 -7.98
CA ILE A 257 12.23 13.37 -7.17
C ILE A 257 13.54 13.18 -7.93
N ALA A 258 13.71 12.06 -8.65
CA ALA A 258 14.93 11.79 -9.42
C ALA A 258 15.26 12.94 -10.42
N PRO A 259 14.32 13.40 -11.27
CA PRO A 259 14.53 14.57 -12.10
C PRO A 259 14.82 15.85 -11.30
N MET A 260 14.14 16.06 -10.17
CA MET A 260 14.34 17.24 -9.32
C MET A 260 15.79 17.39 -8.83
N ILE A 261 16.47 16.26 -8.61
CA ILE A 261 17.87 16.20 -8.20
C ILE A 261 18.81 16.25 -9.40
N ALA A 262 18.58 15.40 -10.39
CA ALA A 262 19.40 15.33 -11.60
C ALA A 262 19.49 16.68 -12.33
N SER A 263 18.43 17.50 -12.30
CA SER A 263 18.44 18.83 -12.91
C SER A 263 19.28 19.88 -12.15
N LYS A 264 19.93 19.53 -11.03
CA LYS A 264 20.62 20.45 -10.12
C LYS A 264 22.04 19.99 -9.75
N THR A 265 22.48 18.84 -10.23
CA THR A 265 23.83 18.33 -9.97
C THR A 265 24.38 17.58 -11.19
N LYS A 266 25.71 17.46 -11.25
CA LYS A 266 26.42 16.61 -12.22
C LYS A 266 26.84 15.26 -11.63
N ASP A 267 26.49 15.01 -10.36
CA ASP A 267 26.80 13.79 -9.62
C ASP A 267 25.88 12.59 -9.99
N VAL A 268 24.96 12.79 -10.93
CA VAL A 268 24.02 11.78 -11.41
C VAL A 268 24.27 11.58 -12.91
N SER A 269 24.58 10.35 -13.30
CA SER A 269 24.97 9.99 -14.67
C SER A 269 23.79 9.57 -15.54
N PHE A 270 22.73 9.02 -14.94
CA PHE A 270 21.50 8.61 -15.61
C PHE A 270 20.34 8.51 -14.59
N ILE A 271 19.10 8.49 -15.07
CA ILE A 271 17.92 8.21 -14.24
C ILE A 271 16.97 7.21 -14.89
N VAL A 272 16.33 6.37 -14.09
CA VAL A 272 15.26 5.45 -14.50
C VAL A 272 13.99 5.79 -13.73
N LEU A 273 12.89 5.99 -14.44
CA LEU A 273 11.61 6.44 -13.89
C LEU A 273 10.59 5.33 -14.07
N LEU A 274 10.14 4.74 -12.97
CA LEU A 274 9.15 3.68 -12.93
C LEU A 274 7.81 4.30 -12.58
N ALA A 275 6.88 4.35 -13.53
CA ALA A 275 5.59 5.02 -13.35
C ALA A 275 5.76 6.47 -12.84
N GLY A 276 6.76 7.18 -13.39
CA GLY A 276 7.07 8.55 -13.00
C GLY A 276 6.08 9.57 -13.58
N PRO A 277 5.44 10.43 -12.77
CA PRO A 277 4.52 11.44 -13.27
C PRO A 277 5.17 12.43 -14.24
N GLY A 278 4.51 12.66 -15.38
CA GLY A 278 4.82 13.78 -16.28
C GLY A 278 3.87 14.96 -16.08
N LEU A 279 2.64 14.70 -15.62
CA LEU A 279 1.62 15.72 -15.34
C LEU A 279 1.89 16.44 -14.02
N SER A 280 1.39 17.68 -13.89
CA SER A 280 1.36 18.36 -12.59
C SER A 280 0.52 17.56 -11.57
N GLY A 281 0.86 17.64 -10.29
CA GLY A 281 0.21 16.81 -9.27
C GLY A 281 -1.31 16.98 -9.23
N LYS A 282 -1.82 18.21 -9.42
CA LYS A 282 -3.25 18.46 -9.58
C LYS A 282 -3.88 17.70 -10.75
N GLN A 283 -3.25 17.73 -11.93
CA GLN A 283 -3.77 17.03 -13.12
C GLN A 283 -3.70 15.51 -12.94
N LEU A 284 -2.61 15.02 -12.34
CA LEU A 284 -2.42 13.61 -12.05
C LEU A 284 -3.48 13.09 -11.08
N LEU A 285 -3.68 13.76 -9.94
CA LEU A 285 -4.66 13.33 -8.93
C LEU A 285 -6.09 13.28 -9.48
N LEU A 286 -6.48 14.26 -10.30
CA LEU A 286 -7.79 14.25 -10.97
C LEU A 286 -7.92 13.07 -11.94
N LEU A 287 -6.90 12.84 -12.77
CA LEU A 287 -6.90 11.75 -13.75
C LEU A 287 -6.90 10.38 -13.06
N GLN A 288 -6.06 10.19 -12.05
CA GLN A 288 -6.00 8.99 -11.23
C GLN A 288 -7.35 8.68 -10.61
N LYS A 289 -7.98 9.67 -9.96
CA LYS A 289 -9.29 9.51 -9.34
C LYS A 289 -10.36 9.11 -10.36
N LYS A 290 -10.40 9.79 -11.50
CA LYS A 290 -11.35 9.49 -12.59
C LYS A 290 -11.23 8.02 -13.02
N LEU A 291 -10.02 7.57 -13.37
CA LEU A 291 -9.81 6.24 -13.91
C LEU A 291 -10.08 5.14 -12.89
N ILE A 292 -9.73 5.35 -11.62
CA ILE A 292 -10.04 4.40 -10.55
C ILE A 292 -11.56 4.30 -10.34
N GLU A 293 -12.28 5.42 -10.32
CA GLU A 293 -13.75 5.43 -10.15
C GLU A 293 -14.44 4.72 -11.34
N GLU A 294 -14.05 5.05 -12.58
CA GLU A 294 -14.57 4.41 -13.79
C GLU A 294 -14.30 2.90 -13.78
N LYS A 295 -13.07 2.48 -13.44
CA LYS A 295 -12.69 1.07 -13.40
C LYS A 295 -13.35 0.32 -12.23
N SER A 296 -13.74 1.02 -11.18
CA SER A 296 -14.52 0.49 -10.06
C SER A 296 -16.03 0.38 -10.35
N GLY A 297 -16.48 0.75 -11.55
CA GLY A 297 -17.88 0.67 -11.96
C GLY A 297 -18.76 1.80 -11.45
N ILE A 298 -18.17 2.91 -10.98
CA ILE A 298 -18.92 4.11 -10.64
C ILE A 298 -19.49 4.70 -11.92
N ASN A 299 -20.78 5.07 -11.90
CA ASN A 299 -21.45 5.61 -13.09
C ASN A 299 -20.86 6.98 -13.51
N GLU A 300 -20.97 7.29 -14.79
CA GLU A 300 -20.35 8.47 -15.40
C GLU A 300 -20.77 9.79 -14.76
N ASP A 301 -22.05 9.95 -14.40
CA ASP A 301 -22.55 11.17 -13.76
C ASP A 301 -21.91 11.41 -12.39
N ALA A 302 -21.79 10.35 -11.58
CA ALA A 302 -21.13 10.40 -10.29
C ALA A 302 -19.63 10.68 -10.42
N VAL A 303 -18.96 10.10 -11.43
CA VAL A 303 -17.55 10.41 -11.75
C VAL A 303 -17.40 11.88 -12.13
N ASN A 304 -18.25 12.41 -13.01
CA ASN A 304 -18.21 13.81 -13.43
C ASN A 304 -18.44 14.78 -12.27
N GLN A 305 -19.41 14.47 -11.39
CA GLN A 305 -19.63 15.24 -10.17
C GLN A 305 -18.41 15.22 -9.24
N SER A 306 -17.83 14.03 -9.02
CA SER A 306 -16.62 13.84 -8.23
C SER A 306 -15.45 14.66 -8.78
N GLN A 307 -15.25 14.66 -10.10
CA GLN A 307 -14.22 15.46 -10.77
C GLN A 307 -14.39 16.96 -10.52
N GLU A 308 -15.58 17.51 -10.66
CA GLU A 308 -15.81 18.94 -10.45
C GLU A 308 -15.61 19.35 -8.98
N ILE A 309 -16.02 18.51 -8.03
CA ILE A 309 -15.80 18.74 -6.60
C ILE A 309 -14.29 18.78 -6.28
N PHE A 310 -13.55 17.75 -6.68
CA PHE A 310 -12.12 17.68 -6.33
C PHE A 310 -11.29 18.71 -7.08
N LYS A 311 -11.67 19.06 -8.32
CA LYS A 311 -11.05 20.15 -9.07
C LYS A 311 -11.22 21.49 -8.35
N GLY A 312 -12.40 21.76 -7.79
CA GLY A 312 -12.64 22.95 -6.97
C GLY A 312 -11.80 22.95 -5.68
N ALA A 313 -11.74 21.83 -4.96
CA ALA A 313 -10.90 21.70 -3.77
C ALA A 313 -9.41 21.94 -4.09
N TYR A 314 -8.91 21.36 -5.18
CA TYR A 314 -7.53 21.59 -5.62
C TYR A 314 -7.28 23.02 -6.09
N ASN A 315 -8.28 23.72 -6.64
CA ASN A 315 -8.19 25.16 -6.95
C ASN A 315 -8.04 26.00 -5.67
N ILE A 316 -8.81 25.68 -4.62
CA ILE A 316 -8.69 26.33 -3.31
C ILE A 316 -7.25 26.15 -2.80
N ILE A 317 -6.77 24.92 -2.69
CA ILE A 317 -5.42 24.61 -2.18
C ILE A 317 -4.32 25.30 -3.02
N SER A 318 -4.47 25.28 -4.35
CA SER A 318 -3.48 25.85 -5.28
C SER A 318 -3.32 27.36 -5.11
N ASN A 319 -4.44 28.08 -4.91
CA ASN A 319 -4.49 29.54 -4.83
C ASN A 319 -4.41 30.09 -3.39
N PHE A 320 -4.50 29.21 -2.39
CA PHE A 320 -4.54 29.59 -0.99
C PHE A 320 -3.23 30.24 -0.51
N LYS A 321 -3.38 31.34 0.24
CA LYS A 321 -2.27 32.17 0.78
C LYS A 321 -2.36 32.42 2.29
N GLY A 322 -3.37 31.87 2.97
CA GLY A 322 -3.57 32.02 4.41
C GLY A 322 -2.79 30.98 5.22
N ASN A 323 -3.26 30.72 6.44
CA ASN A 323 -2.71 29.67 7.31
C ASN A 323 -3.49 28.33 7.20
N ASP A 324 -2.94 27.26 7.78
CA ASP A 324 -3.50 25.91 7.64
C ASP A 324 -4.88 25.75 8.29
N GLU A 325 -5.19 26.48 9.36
CA GLU A 325 -6.50 26.44 10.01
C GLU A 325 -7.58 27.04 9.11
N GLN A 326 -7.28 28.18 8.48
CA GLN A 326 -8.14 28.82 7.49
C GLN A 326 -8.37 27.89 6.28
N LEU A 327 -7.33 27.25 5.76
CA LEU A 327 -7.48 26.31 4.64
C LEU A 327 -8.40 25.13 5.00
N LYS A 328 -8.25 24.58 6.21
CA LYS A 328 -9.11 23.49 6.70
C LYS A 328 -10.57 23.93 6.79
N ASN A 329 -10.82 25.14 7.28
CA ASN A 329 -12.18 25.69 7.37
C ASN A 329 -12.78 25.94 5.98
N ASP A 330 -12.04 26.57 5.06
CA ASP A 330 -12.48 26.81 3.68
C ASP A 330 -12.83 25.51 2.96
N LEU A 331 -12.01 24.47 3.12
CA LEU A 331 -12.29 23.14 2.55
C LEU A 331 -13.48 22.46 3.24
N LYS A 332 -13.64 22.62 4.56
CA LYS A 332 -14.80 22.08 5.30
C LYS A 332 -16.10 22.66 4.79
N GLU A 333 -16.17 23.99 4.67
CA GLU A 333 -17.34 24.68 4.13
C GLU A 333 -17.60 24.25 2.68
N TYR A 334 -16.56 24.25 1.84
CA TYR A 334 -16.65 23.81 0.45
C TYR A 334 -17.22 22.41 0.30
N PHE A 335 -16.69 21.42 1.02
CA PHE A 335 -17.16 20.04 0.90
C PHE A 335 -18.56 19.84 1.51
N ASN A 336 -18.89 20.52 2.61
CA ASN A 336 -20.26 20.47 3.18
C ASN A 336 -21.31 20.97 2.19
N GLU A 337 -21.03 22.09 1.51
CA GLU A 337 -21.89 22.62 0.45
C GLU A 337 -22.01 21.61 -0.70
N ARG A 338 -20.87 21.10 -1.20
CA ARG A 338 -20.85 20.20 -2.36
C ARG A 338 -21.47 18.84 -2.13
N PHE A 339 -21.43 18.34 -0.91
CA PHE A 339 -22.06 17.08 -0.52
C PHE A 339 -23.41 17.27 0.18
N ASN A 340 -23.96 18.49 0.24
CA ASN A 340 -25.22 18.79 0.95
C ASN A 340 -25.25 18.25 2.39
N ASN A 341 -24.13 18.33 3.12
CA ASN A 341 -23.95 17.77 4.47
C ASN A 341 -24.21 16.26 4.60
N SER A 342 -24.15 15.49 3.50
CA SER A 342 -24.37 14.04 3.52
C SER A 342 -23.14 13.22 3.94
N MET A 343 -21.95 13.81 3.89
CA MET A 343 -20.72 13.15 4.33
C MET A 343 -20.61 13.18 5.86
N GLY A 344 -20.30 12.03 6.47
CA GLY A 344 -20.12 11.95 7.92
C GLY A 344 -18.95 12.80 8.40
N GLU A 345 -19.08 13.41 9.59
CA GLU A 345 -18.08 14.37 10.11
C GLU A 345 -16.66 13.78 10.18
N SER A 346 -16.51 12.53 10.63
CA SER A 346 -15.20 11.85 10.67
C SER A 346 -14.61 11.67 9.27
N GLN A 347 -15.42 11.28 8.28
CA GLN A 347 -14.96 11.11 6.89
C GLN A 347 -14.52 12.45 6.30
N LEU A 348 -15.30 13.50 6.53
CA LEU A 348 -14.98 14.85 6.09
C LEU A 348 -13.69 15.36 6.73
N ASN A 349 -13.54 15.19 8.05
CA ASN A 349 -12.32 15.60 8.77
C ASN A 349 -11.09 14.85 8.24
N ASN A 350 -11.18 13.54 7.99
CA ASN A 350 -10.08 12.76 7.42
C ASN A 350 -9.71 13.22 6.01
N LEU A 351 -10.70 13.49 5.16
CA LEU A 351 -10.49 14.04 3.82
C LEU A 351 -9.76 15.38 3.90
N ILE A 352 -10.19 16.29 4.78
CA ILE A 352 -9.56 17.61 4.96
C ILE A 352 -8.13 17.47 5.49
N VAL A 353 -7.90 16.64 6.50
CA VAL A 353 -6.54 16.40 7.05
C VAL A 353 -5.61 15.90 5.95
N ASN A 354 -6.03 14.92 5.15
CA ASN A 354 -5.23 14.41 4.03
C ASN A 354 -4.95 15.50 2.99
N LEU A 355 -5.97 16.28 2.60
CA LEU A 355 -5.86 17.34 1.61
C LEU A 355 -5.01 18.54 2.06
N THR A 356 -4.90 18.74 3.36
CA THR A 356 -4.15 19.85 3.96
C THR A 356 -2.78 19.45 4.51
N SER A 357 -2.39 18.19 4.36
CA SER A 357 -1.03 17.73 4.69
C SER A 357 0.04 18.55 3.94
N PRO A 358 1.22 18.78 4.54
CA PRO A 358 2.33 19.46 3.87
C PRO A 358 2.64 18.85 2.50
N TRP A 359 2.70 17.52 2.43
CA TRP A 359 2.91 16.76 1.21
C TRP A 359 1.85 17.07 0.13
N MET A 360 0.55 16.96 0.45
CA MET A 360 -0.50 17.15 -0.55
C MET A 360 -0.53 18.57 -1.09
N LYS A 361 -0.36 19.58 -0.22
CA LYS A 361 -0.27 20.98 -0.62
C LYS A 361 0.91 21.21 -1.58
N TYR A 362 2.05 20.59 -1.32
CA TYR A 362 3.22 20.65 -2.20
C TYR A 362 2.96 19.94 -3.53
N PHE A 363 2.49 18.69 -3.48
CA PHE A 363 2.29 17.82 -4.62
C PHE A 363 1.29 18.43 -5.62
N ILE A 364 0.15 18.93 -5.16
CA ILE A 364 -0.87 19.60 -6.00
C ILE A 364 -0.25 20.73 -6.84
N LYS A 365 0.68 21.49 -6.25
CA LYS A 365 1.33 22.66 -6.88
C LYS A 365 2.54 22.29 -7.73
N TYR A 366 3.07 21.08 -7.58
CA TYR A 366 4.30 20.66 -8.22
C TYR A 366 4.08 20.22 -9.67
N ASP A 367 5.01 20.62 -10.55
CA ASP A 367 5.06 20.22 -11.95
C ASP A 367 6.38 19.49 -12.23
N PRO A 368 6.36 18.14 -12.36
CA PRO A 368 7.55 17.33 -12.61
C PRO A 368 8.13 17.53 -14.02
N SER A 369 7.38 18.11 -14.96
CA SER A 369 7.89 18.40 -16.31
C SER A 369 8.98 19.48 -16.30
N LEU A 370 8.99 20.37 -15.30
CA LEU A 370 9.92 21.48 -15.20
C LEU A 370 11.38 21.06 -14.99
N PRO A 371 11.72 20.18 -14.01
CA PRO A 371 13.08 19.65 -13.93
C PRO A 371 13.42 18.74 -15.11
N LEU A 372 12.49 17.93 -15.62
CA LEU A 372 12.75 17.04 -16.76
C LEU A 372 13.24 17.80 -18.01
N LYS A 373 12.72 19.01 -18.27
CA LYS A 373 13.19 19.90 -19.36
C LYS A 373 14.65 20.37 -19.23
N LYS A 374 15.26 20.24 -18.05
CA LYS A 374 16.60 20.77 -17.74
C LYS A 374 17.67 19.68 -17.64
N ILE A 375 17.31 18.44 -17.93
CA ILE A 375 18.18 17.26 -17.76
C ILE A 375 18.75 16.90 -19.11
N ASP A 376 20.07 16.79 -19.21
CA ASP A 376 20.77 16.37 -20.44
C ASP A 376 21.36 14.95 -20.34
N ILE A 377 21.25 14.30 -19.18
CA ILE A 377 21.70 12.91 -18.99
C ILE A 377 20.70 11.90 -19.56
N PRO A 378 21.12 10.65 -19.83
CA PRO A 378 20.21 9.57 -20.23
C PRO A 378 19.08 9.34 -19.22
N VAL A 379 17.87 9.13 -19.74
CA VAL A 379 16.64 8.86 -18.99
C VAL A 379 15.94 7.64 -19.59
N LEU A 380 15.63 6.65 -18.76
CA LEU A 380 14.67 5.60 -19.11
C LEU A 380 13.36 5.86 -18.38
N ALA A 381 12.24 5.99 -19.09
CA ALA A 381 10.91 6.14 -18.53
C ALA A 381 10.05 4.92 -18.87
N LEU A 382 9.68 4.14 -17.86
CA LEU A 382 8.82 2.96 -17.98
C LEU A 382 7.42 3.27 -17.47
N PHE A 383 6.40 2.80 -18.18
CA PHE A 383 5.00 2.91 -17.80
C PHE A 383 4.27 1.58 -18.01
N GLY A 384 3.42 1.19 -17.05
CA GLY A 384 2.47 0.10 -17.24
C GLY A 384 1.21 0.59 -17.96
N GLU A 385 0.76 -0.10 -19.02
CA GLU A 385 -0.45 0.29 -19.76
C GLU A 385 -1.74 0.11 -18.94
N ASN A 386 -1.74 -0.75 -17.91
CA ASN A 386 -2.84 -0.90 -16.95
C ASN A 386 -2.69 0.01 -15.72
N ASP A 387 -1.69 0.88 -15.67
CA ASP A 387 -1.52 1.80 -14.55
C ASP A 387 -2.64 2.86 -14.53
N LEU A 388 -3.46 2.85 -13.46
CA LEU A 388 -4.51 3.85 -13.24
C LEU A 388 -4.04 5.03 -12.38
N GLN A 389 -2.90 4.91 -11.70
CA GLN A 389 -2.35 5.92 -10.79
C GLN A 389 -1.45 6.90 -11.54
N VAL A 390 -0.59 6.38 -12.43
CA VAL A 390 0.22 7.18 -13.35
C VAL A 390 -0.02 6.71 -14.79
N PRO A 391 -1.18 7.07 -15.38
CA PRO A 391 -1.60 6.52 -16.66
C PRO A 391 -0.60 6.76 -17.78
N ALA A 392 -0.18 5.65 -18.41
CA ALA A 392 0.93 5.60 -19.36
C ALA A 392 0.79 6.67 -20.44
N LEU A 393 -0.34 6.65 -21.19
CA LEU A 393 -0.52 7.51 -22.36
C LEU A 393 -0.38 9.01 -22.06
N LYS A 394 -1.01 9.48 -20.97
CA LYS A 394 -1.01 10.92 -20.65
C LYS A 394 0.32 11.38 -20.06
N ASN A 395 0.93 10.56 -19.21
CA ASN A 395 2.22 10.91 -18.62
C ASN A 395 3.33 10.81 -19.66
N SER A 396 3.44 9.69 -20.38
CA SER A 396 4.49 9.48 -21.41
C SER A 396 4.43 10.54 -22.51
N LYS A 397 3.25 11.06 -22.84
CA LYS A 397 3.10 12.15 -23.82
C LYS A 397 3.80 13.42 -23.36
N VAL A 398 3.80 13.74 -22.07
CA VAL A 398 4.56 14.89 -21.55
C VAL A 398 6.06 14.69 -21.77
N PHE A 399 6.59 13.49 -21.50
CA PHE A 399 7.99 13.17 -21.75
C PHE A 399 8.35 13.32 -23.24
N GLN A 400 7.47 12.88 -24.15
CA GLN A 400 7.65 13.07 -25.59
C GLN A 400 7.64 14.55 -25.99
N ASP A 401 6.72 15.34 -25.44
CA ASP A 401 6.53 16.76 -25.76
C ASP A 401 7.65 17.66 -25.24
N ILE A 402 8.40 17.20 -24.23
CA ILE A 402 9.64 17.86 -23.78
C ILE A 402 10.69 17.88 -24.91
N GLY A 403 10.66 16.92 -25.84
CA GLY A 403 11.54 16.89 -27.01
C GLY A 403 13.01 16.58 -26.68
N ASN A 404 13.28 16.09 -25.47
CA ASN A 404 14.61 15.67 -25.07
C ASN A 404 14.92 14.30 -25.69
N LYS A 405 15.96 14.24 -26.53
CA LYS A 405 16.35 13.04 -27.28
C LYS A 405 17.03 11.97 -26.42
N ASN A 406 17.39 12.30 -25.18
CA ASN A 406 18.04 11.39 -24.25
C ASN A 406 17.02 10.64 -23.37
N ILE A 407 15.73 10.67 -23.73
CA ILE A 407 14.66 9.98 -22.99
C ILE A 407 14.14 8.80 -23.81
N ASP A 408 14.45 7.60 -23.35
CA ASP A 408 13.83 6.37 -23.83
C ASP A 408 12.52 6.14 -23.09
N ILE A 409 11.42 6.02 -23.83
CA ILE A 409 10.08 5.90 -23.27
C ILE A 409 9.51 4.54 -23.69
N ILE A 410 9.24 3.68 -22.70
CA ILE A 410 8.71 2.33 -22.92
C ILE A 410 7.40 2.17 -22.16
N LYS A 411 6.36 1.78 -22.89
CA LYS A 411 5.06 1.40 -22.33
C LYS A 411 4.92 -0.12 -22.37
N LEU A 412 4.47 -0.71 -21.29
CA LEU A 412 4.46 -2.16 -21.07
C LEU A 412 3.03 -2.65 -20.92
N ASP A 413 2.58 -3.46 -21.88
CA ASP A 413 1.23 -4.02 -21.91
C ASP A 413 0.91 -4.83 -20.65
N ASN A 414 -0.33 -4.71 -20.18
CA ASN A 414 -0.92 -5.44 -19.06
C ASN A 414 -0.26 -5.21 -17.68
N LEU A 415 0.69 -4.28 -17.56
CA LEU A 415 1.34 -3.99 -16.28
C LEU A 415 0.60 -2.87 -15.53
N ASN A 416 0.34 -3.07 -14.24
CA ASN A 416 -0.25 -2.06 -13.35
C ASN A 416 0.82 -1.08 -12.83
N HIS A 417 0.43 -0.23 -11.85
CA HIS A 417 1.34 0.75 -11.23
C HIS A 417 2.60 0.12 -10.61
N LEU A 418 2.48 -1.05 -9.98
CA LEU A 418 3.61 -1.78 -9.39
C LEU A 418 4.38 -2.62 -10.42
N PHE A 419 4.06 -2.46 -11.71
CA PHE A 419 4.60 -3.25 -12.80
C PHE A 419 4.34 -4.76 -12.70
N GLN A 420 3.21 -5.13 -12.10
CA GLN A 420 2.73 -6.51 -12.06
C GLN A 420 1.81 -6.79 -13.26
N GLU A 421 1.84 -8.00 -13.80
CA GLU A 421 0.80 -8.44 -14.73
C GLU A 421 -0.57 -8.40 -14.04
N SER A 422 -1.51 -7.65 -14.63
CA SER A 422 -2.77 -7.29 -14.00
C SER A 422 -3.93 -7.39 -14.98
N LYS A 423 -5.16 -7.52 -14.45
CA LYS A 423 -6.37 -7.59 -15.27
C LYS A 423 -7.03 -6.22 -15.39
N THR A 424 -7.19 -5.54 -14.25
CA THR A 424 -7.87 -4.23 -14.21
C THR A 424 -6.91 -3.08 -13.94
N GLY A 425 -5.81 -3.34 -13.23
CA GLY A 425 -4.90 -2.28 -12.78
C GLY A 425 -5.36 -1.55 -11.52
N LEU A 426 -6.51 -1.93 -10.95
CA LEU A 426 -7.01 -1.38 -9.70
C LEU A 426 -6.06 -1.74 -8.53
N PRO A 427 -5.85 -0.83 -7.56
CA PRO A 427 -4.99 -1.11 -6.41
C PRO A 427 -5.43 -2.29 -5.53
N ASN A 428 -6.71 -2.65 -5.52
CA ASN A 428 -7.20 -3.81 -4.77
C ASN A 428 -6.66 -5.15 -5.31
N GLU A 429 -6.29 -5.22 -6.60
CA GLU A 429 -5.67 -6.42 -7.19
C GLU A 429 -4.29 -6.71 -6.61
N TYR A 430 -3.58 -5.73 -6.04
CA TYR A 430 -2.19 -5.91 -5.58
C TYR A 430 -2.10 -7.07 -4.57
N SER A 431 -3.02 -7.14 -3.62
CA SER A 431 -3.05 -8.20 -2.61
C SER A 431 -3.34 -9.59 -3.18
N GLU A 432 -3.93 -9.69 -4.37
CA GLU A 432 -4.32 -10.95 -5.02
C GLU A 432 -3.23 -11.48 -5.96
N ILE A 433 -2.34 -10.62 -6.43
CA ILE A 433 -1.27 -10.98 -7.35
C ILE A 433 -0.09 -11.55 -6.55
N GLU A 434 0.47 -12.68 -7.00
CA GLU A 434 1.66 -13.27 -6.36
C GLU A 434 2.96 -12.62 -6.85
N GLN A 435 3.01 -12.25 -8.13
CA GLN A 435 4.13 -11.52 -8.72
C GLN A 435 4.26 -10.14 -8.07
N THR A 436 5.47 -9.78 -7.63
CA THR A 436 5.77 -8.45 -7.13
C THR A 436 6.13 -7.47 -8.24
N ILE A 437 6.90 -7.90 -9.24
CA ILE A 437 7.29 -7.06 -10.37
C ILE A 437 7.59 -7.95 -11.58
N SER A 438 7.14 -7.55 -12.77
CA SER A 438 7.36 -8.34 -13.98
C SER A 438 8.86 -8.51 -14.27
N PRO A 439 9.35 -9.75 -14.52
CA PRO A 439 10.74 -9.98 -14.93
C PRO A 439 11.14 -9.20 -16.19
N LYS A 440 10.20 -8.88 -17.07
CA LYS A 440 10.45 -8.04 -18.25
C LYS A 440 10.96 -6.66 -17.86
N VAL A 441 10.41 -6.07 -16.80
CA VAL A 441 10.79 -4.76 -16.29
C VAL A 441 12.21 -4.83 -15.70
N LEU A 442 12.49 -5.87 -14.92
CA LEU A 442 13.82 -6.12 -14.34
C LEU A 442 14.90 -6.22 -15.42
N ASN A 443 14.63 -6.97 -16.49
CA ASN A 443 15.55 -7.10 -17.64
C ASN A 443 15.79 -5.76 -18.32
N ILE A 444 14.72 -5.04 -18.68
CA ILE A 444 14.82 -3.75 -19.37
C ILE A 444 15.67 -2.76 -18.57
N ILE A 445 15.42 -2.65 -17.26
CA ILE A 445 16.19 -1.73 -16.40
C ILE A 445 17.67 -2.15 -16.37
N SER A 446 17.95 -3.43 -16.13
CA SER A 446 19.32 -3.94 -16.04
C SER A 446 20.10 -3.72 -17.34
N ASP A 447 19.53 -4.14 -18.46
CA ASP A 447 20.17 -4.08 -19.78
C ASP A 447 20.42 -2.61 -20.18
N TRP A 448 19.41 -1.75 -19.99
CA TRP A 448 19.54 -0.33 -20.31
C TRP A 448 20.62 0.36 -19.47
N ILE A 449 20.69 0.08 -18.15
CA ILE A 449 21.75 0.62 -17.29
C ILE A 449 23.12 0.11 -17.76
N ILE A 450 23.24 -1.16 -18.15
CA ILE A 450 24.50 -1.74 -18.62
C ILE A 450 24.99 -1.06 -19.90
N GLU A 451 24.07 -0.75 -20.82
CA GLU A 451 24.38 -0.09 -22.11
C GLU A 451 24.74 1.39 -21.98
N HIS A 452 24.23 2.08 -20.95
CA HIS A 452 24.34 3.54 -20.79
C HIS A 452 25.29 4.00 -19.67
N ASN A 453 26.11 3.10 -19.10
CA ASN A 453 27.04 3.43 -18.00
C ASN A 453 28.52 3.51 -18.36
#